data_AF-I7ASS0-F1
#
_entry.id   AF-I7ASS0-F1
#
_cell.length_a   1.000
_cell.length_b   1.000
_cell.length_c   1.000
_cell.angle_alpha   90.00
_cell.angle_beta   90.00
_cell.angle_gamma   90.00
#
_symmetry.space_group_name_H-M   'P 1'
#
loop_
_entity.id
_entity.type
_entity.pdbx_description
1 polymer ?
#
loop_
_entity_poly.entity_id
_entity_poly.type
_entity_poly.pdbx_seq_one_letter_code
_entity_poly.pdbx_strand_id
1 'polypeptide(L)'
;MLSEARYLLEGQKERFRADFRSNASKIFRSTLGYLDEFCRIKDKSVAEDLRTTFSGLGFSELEIALLGSLFPQSVEEAKTLIPSLASKSDDAIGQAVEKIQQLT
;
A
#
# COMPACT_ATOMS: atom_id res chain seq x y z
N MET A 1 -0.63 -3.97 -0.70
CA MET A 1 -0.61 -2.52 -0.39
C MET A 1 -2.02 -2.04 -0.07
N LEU A 2 -2.17 -0.90 0.64
CA LEU A 2 -3.51 -0.33 0.93
C LEU A 2 -4.32 -0.07 -0.35
N SER A 3 -3.68 0.37 -1.42
CA SER A 3 -4.30 0.59 -2.74
C SER A 3 -4.90 -0.66 -3.37
N GLU A 4 -4.19 -1.78 -3.30
CA GLU A 4 -4.68 -3.09 -3.78
C GLU A 4 -5.89 -3.56 -2.96
N ALA A 5 -5.81 -3.42 -1.63
CA ALA A 5 -6.92 -3.75 -0.73
C ALA A 5 -8.15 -2.89 -1.03
N ARG A 6 -7.96 -1.58 -1.23
CA ARG A 6 -9.04 -0.64 -1.60
C ARG A 6 -9.71 -1.06 -2.89
N TYR A 7 -8.92 -1.35 -3.93
CA TYR A 7 -9.44 -1.78 -5.23
C TYR A 7 -10.28 -3.07 -5.11
N LEU A 8 -9.78 -4.07 -4.36
CA LEU A 8 -10.49 -5.34 -4.17
C LEU A 8 -11.80 -5.15 -3.38
N LEU A 9 -11.78 -4.34 -2.31
CA LEU A 9 -12.97 -4.11 -1.51
C LEU A 9 -14.00 -3.26 -2.26
N GLU A 10 -13.59 -2.27 -3.05
CA GLU A 10 -14.53 -1.50 -3.88
C GLU A 10 -15.33 -2.41 -4.83
N GLY A 11 -14.68 -3.43 -5.41
CA GLY A 11 -15.34 -4.45 -6.24
C GLY A 11 -16.35 -5.33 -5.48
N GLN A 12 -16.33 -5.36 -4.14
CA GLN A 12 -17.26 -6.11 -3.30
C GLN A 12 -18.37 -5.24 -2.69
N LYS A 13 -18.36 -3.92 -2.94
CA LYS A 13 -19.22 -2.94 -2.25
C LYS A 13 -20.71 -3.26 -2.35
N GLU A 14 -21.19 -3.66 -3.52
CA GLU A 14 -22.61 -3.97 -3.71
C GLU A 14 -23.08 -5.21 -2.94
N ARG A 15 -22.20 -6.19 -2.75
CA ARG A 15 -22.49 -7.39 -1.95
C ARG A 15 -22.80 -7.05 -0.49
N PHE A 16 -22.08 -6.08 0.08
CA PHE A 16 -22.27 -5.64 1.47
C PHE A 16 -23.34 -4.55 1.62
N ARG A 17 -23.89 -4.06 0.50
CA ARG A 17 -24.98 -3.08 0.49
C ARG A 17 -26.32 -3.75 0.78
N ALA A 18 -26.54 -4.96 0.28
CA ALA A 18 -27.76 -5.73 0.46
C ALA A 18 -28.07 -6.08 1.94
N ASP A 19 -27.03 -6.26 2.76
CA ASP A 19 -27.13 -6.61 4.17
C ASP A 19 -26.57 -5.49 5.07
N PHE A 20 -27.06 -4.27 4.88
CA PHE A 20 -26.50 -3.05 5.46
C PHE A 20 -26.36 -3.06 7.00
N ARG A 21 -27.20 -3.82 7.70
CA ARG A 21 -27.30 -3.84 9.17
C ARG A 21 -26.38 -4.87 9.82
N SER A 22 -25.88 -5.86 9.06
CA SER A 22 -25.03 -6.90 9.63
C SER A 22 -23.68 -6.35 10.10
N ASN A 23 -23.09 -7.03 11.09
CA ASN A 23 -21.79 -6.65 11.61
C ASN A 23 -20.69 -6.76 10.54
N ALA A 24 -20.81 -7.73 9.63
CA ALA A 24 -19.90 -7.86 8.49
C ALA A 24 -19.92 -6.60 7.61
N SER A 25 -21.10 -6.09 7.28
CA SER A 25 -21.25 -4.86 6.48
C SER A 25 -20.74 -3.61 7.23
N LYS A 26 -20.86 -3.55 8.56
CA LYS A 26 -20.26 -2.48 9.36
C LYS A 26 -18.74 -2.51 9.28
N ILE A 27 -18.13 -3.68 9.49
CA ILE A 27 -16.67 -3.86 9.41
C ILE A 27 -16.19 -3.49 8.01
N PHE A 28 -16.84 -4.01 6.97
CA PHE A 28 -16.52 -3.71 5.58
C PHE A 28 -16.54 -2.20 5.30
N ARG A 29 -17.59 -1.47 5.71
CA ARG A 29 -17.67 -0.02 5.51
C ARG A 29 -16.59 0.73 6.28
N SER A 30 -16.30 0.33 7.52
CA SER A 30 -15.23 0.96 8.30
C SER A 30 -13.86 0.71 7.67
N THR A 31 -13.59 -0.50 7.20
CA THR A 31 -12.34 -0.84 6.50
C THR A 31 -12.21 -0.08 5.18
N LEU A 32 -13.27 -0.05 4.36
CA LEU A 32 -13.27 0.68 3.10
C LEU A 32 -13.10 2.19 3.34
N GLY A 33 -13.76 2.75 4.35
CA GLY A 33 -13.60 4.15 4.74
C GLY A 33 -12.17 4.48 5.19
N TYR A 34 -11.52 3.61 5.97
CA TYR A 34 -10.10 3.75 6.30
C TYR A 34 -9.23 3.73 5.04
N LEU A 35 -9.48 2.79 4.13
CA LEU A 35 -8.71 2.69 2.90
C LEU A 35 -8.94 3.88 1.97
N ASP A 36 -10.14 4.44 1.88
CA ASP A 36 -10.39 5.64 1.08
C ASP A 36 -9.68 6.88 1.63
N GLU A 37 -9.54 6.99 2.96
CA GLU A 37 -8.86 8.13 3.61
C GLU A 37 -7.33 8.02 3.52
N PHE A 38 -6.77 6.84 3.80
CA PHE A 38 -5.32 6.66 3.92
C PHE A 38 -4.62 6.17 2.65
N CYS A 39 -5.37 5.73 1.65
CA CYS A 39 -4.79 5.30 0.39
C CYS A 39 -4.39 6.49 -0.48
N ARG A 40 -3.09 6.74 -0.61
CA ARG A 40 -2.56 7.79 -1.49
C ARG A 40 -2.67 7.44 -2.98
N ILE A 41 -2.55 6.16 -3.34
CA ILE A 41 -2.59 5.71 -4.74
C ILE A 41 -4.02 5.33 -5.13
N LYS A 42 -4.68 6.16 -5.96
CA LYS A 42 -6.04 5.87 -6.42
C LYS A 42 -6.10 4.99 -7.67
N ASP A 43 -5.08 5.09 -8.53
CA ASP A 43 -4.98 4.36 -9.78
C ASP A 43 -4.35 2.97 -9.55
N LYS A 44 -5.04 1.92 -10.03
CA LYS A 44 -4.55 0.55 -9.94
C LYS A 44 -3.26 0.33 -10.73
N SER A 45 -3.12 0.96 -11.90
CA SER A 45 -1.94 0.80 -12.76
C SER A 45 -0.67 1.31 -12.07
N VAL A 46 -0.78 2.41 -11.32
CA VAL A 46 0.30 2.97 -10.51
C VAL A 46 0.70 2.02 -9.38
N ALA A 47 -0.26 1.37 -8.74
CA ALA A 47 0.03 0.36 -7.72
C ALA A 47 0.75 -0.87 -8.32
N GLU A 48 0.33 -1.34 -9.50
CA GLU A 48 0.97 -2.46 -10.20
C GLU A 48 2.41 -2.12 -10.64
N ASP A 49 2.65 -0.89 -11.10
CA ASP A 49 3.97 -0.39 -11.47
C ASP A 49 4.92 -0.33 -10.26
N LEU A 50 4.45 0.21 -9.12
CA LEU A 50 5.20 0.20 -7.86
C LEU A 50 5.55 -1.21 -7.41
N ARG A 51 4.58 -2.13 -7.46
CA ARG A 51 4.79 -3.53 -7.06
C ARG A 51 5.86 -4.18 -7.91
N THR A 52 5.78 -4.01 -9.23
CA THR A 52 6.76 -4.55 -10.18
C THR A 52 8.15 -3.97 -9.94
N THR A 53 8.22 -2.65 -9.75
CA THR A 53 9.48 -1.94 -9.48
C THR A 53 10.14 -2.46 -8.20
N PHE A 54 9.40 -2.52 -7.10
CA PHE A 54 9.95 -2.98 -5.82
C PHE A 54 10.30 -4.46 -5.82
N SER A 55 9.53 -5.29 -6.54
CA SER A 55 9.89 -6.69 -6.74
C SER A 55 11.21 -6.82 -7.52
N GLY A 56 11.44 -5.97 -8.52
CA GLY A 56 12.69 -5.91 -9.28
C GLY A 56 13.89 -5.49 -8.44
N LEU A 57 13.67 -4.67 -7.40
CA LEU A 57 14.67 -4.26 -6.41
C LEU A 57 14.94 -5.32 -5.33
N GLY A 58 14.23 -6.46 -5.35
CA GLY A 58 14.46 -7.58 -4.44
C GLY A 58 13.85 -7.41 -3.04
N PHE A 59 12.82 -6.59 -2.90
CA PHE A 59 12.03 -6.50 -1.66
C PHE A 59 11.08 -7.68 -1.52
N SER A 60 10.84 -8.11 -0.28
CA SER A 60 9.83 -9.13 0.04
C SER A 60 8.41 -8.59 -0.10
N GLU A 61 7.40 -9.46 -0.23
CA GLU A 61 6.00 -9.03 -0.36
C GLU A 61 5.54 -8.11 0.79
N LEU A 62 6.03 -8.37 2.01
CA LEU A 62 5.74 -7.56 3.18
C LEU A 62 6.38 -6.17 3.09
N GLU A 63 7.64 -6.09 2.68
CA GLU A 63 8.35 -4.82 2.49
C GLU A 63 7.70 -3.99 1.38
N ILE A 64 7.35 -4.61 0.25
CA ILE A 64 6.61 -3.98 -0.84
C ILE A 64 5.28 -3.41 -0.32
N ALA A 65 4.53 -4.21 0.44
CA ALA A 65 3.26 -3.78 1.00
C ALA A 65 3.40 -2.59 1.93
N LEU A 66 4.43 -2.57 2.79
CA LEU A 66 4.68 -1.50 3.74
C LEU A 66 5.21 -0.23 3.06
N LEU A 67 6.18 -0.34 2.14
CA LEU A 67 6.71 0.79 1.37
C LEU A 67 5.59 1.51 0.60
N GLY A 68 4.75 0.76 -0.12
CA GLY A 68 3.62 1.31 -0.87
C GLY A 68 2.41 1.72 -0.04
N SER A 69 2.50 1.64 1.29
CA SER A 69 1.44 2.07 2.22
C SER A 69 1.88 3.19 3.17
N LEU A 70 3.17 3.23 3.53
CA LEU A 70 3.73 4.19 4.48
C LEU A 70 4.35 5.41 3.80
N PHE A 71 4.79 5.27 2.54
CA PHE A 71 5.38 6.37 1.75
C PHE A 71 6.52 7.12 2.47
N PRO A 72 7.59 6.40 2.90
CA PRO A 72 8.75 7.04 3.51
C PRO A 72 9.41 8.04 2.54
N GLN A 73 9.95 9.12 3.09
CA GLN A 73 10.57 10.23 2.38
C GLN A 73 12.10 10.17 2.37
N SER A 74 12.69 9.26 3.13
CA SER A 74 14.14 9.02 3.15
C SER A 74 14.46 7.55 3.42
N VAL A 75 15.69 7.15 3.08
CA VAL A 75 16.21 5.81 3.41
C VAL A 75 16.21 5.58 4.92
N GLU A 76 16.54 6.60 5.70
CA GLU A 76 16.54 6.56 7.16
C GLU A 76 15.13 6.30 7.70
N GLU A 77 14.13 7.07 7.25
CA GLU A 77 12.74 6.87 7.65
C GLU A 77 12.23 5.49 7.25
N ALA A 78 12.56 5.02 6.04
CA ALA A 78 12.17 3.69 5.58
C ALA A 78 12.70 2.59 6.49
N LYS A 79 13.98 2.66 6.90
CA LYS A 79 14.60 1.70 7.83
C LYS A 79 14.03 1.80 9.23
N THR A 80 13.70 3.01 9.70
CA THR A 80 13.06 3.21 11.02
C THR A 80 11.66 2.62 11.06
N LEU A 81 10.86 2.84 10.01
CA LEU A 81 9.49 2.33 9.93
C LEU A 81 9.43 0.83 9.62
N ILE A 82 10.38 0.32 8.85
CA ILE A 82 10.43 -1.07 8.38
C ILE A 82 11.80 -1.67 8.71
N PRO A 83 11.99 -2.20 9.93
CA PRO A 83 13.29 -2.69 10.39
C PRO A 83 13.90 -3.81 9.54
N SER A 84 13.09 -4.59 8.81
CA SER A 84 13.60 -5.65 7.92
C SER A 84 14.45 -5.09 6.76
N LEU A 85 14.22 -3.82 6.38
CA LEU A 85 15.00 -3.13 5.35
C LEU A 85 16.44 -2.84 5.78
N ALA A 86 16.79 -2.97 7.07
CA ALA A 86 18.16 -2.77 7.55
C ALA A 86 19.18 -3.72 6.89
N SER A 87 18.71 -4.86 6.37
CA SER A 87 19.54 -5.83 5.64
C SER A 87 19.68 -5.54 4.14
N LYS A 88 18.93 -4.57 3.60
CA LYS A 88 18.90 -4.20 2.19
C LYS A 88 19.90 -3.07 1.91
N SER A 89 20.34 -2.94 0.65
CA SER A 89 21.23 -1.85 0.26
C SER A 89 20.52 -0.51 0.27
N ASP A 90 21.22 0.52 0.72
CA ASP A 90 20.73 1.90 0.74
C ASP A 90 20.41 2.39 -0.68
N ASP A 91 21.14 1.91 -1.69
CA ASP A 91 20.86 2.21 -3.10
C ASP A 91 19.49 1.67 -3.55
N ALA A 92 19.12 0.45 -3.14
CA ALA A 92 17.82 -0.13 -3.50
C ALA A 92 16.68 0.58 -2.77
N ILE A 93 16.88 0.92 -1.49
CA ILE A 93 15.89 1.68 -0.70
C ILE A 93 15.76 3.10 -1.25
N GLY A 94 16.86 3.73 -1.64
CA GLY A 94 16.90 5.05 -2.25
C GLY A 94 16.08 5.10 -3.53
N GLN A 95 16.30 4.14 -4.45
CA GLN A 95 15.50 4.01 -5.67
C GLN A 95 14.01 3.80 -5.38
N ALA A 96 13.67 3.01 -4.34
CA ALA A 96 12.29 2.83 -3.94
C ALA A 96 11.65 4.13 -3.43
N VAL A 97 12.36 4.88 -2.58
CA VAL A 97 11.91 6.17 -2.05
C VAL A 97 11.76 7.21 -3.16
N GLU A 98 12.70 7.30 -4.09
CA GLU A 98 12.60 8.18 -5.26
C GLU A 98 11.36 7.86 -6.10
N LYS A 99 11.10 6.57 -6.36
CA LYS A 99 9.90 6.14 -7.08
C LYS A 99 8.61 6.52 -6.35
N ILE A 100 8.59 6.43 -5.02
CA ILE A 100 7.45 6.85 -4.19
C ILE A 100 7.24 8.36 -4.28
N GLN A 101 8.31 9.16 -4.25
CA GLN A 101 8.25 10.61 -4.33
C GLN A 101 7.74 11.10 -5.69
N GLN A 102 8.03 10.39 -6.78
CA GLN A 102 7.48 10.72 -8.12
C GLN A 102 5.94 10.60 -8.20
N LEU A 103 5.31 9.94 -7.22
CA LEU A 103 3.87 9.72 -7.16
C LEU A 103 3.12 10.68 -6.24
N THR A 104 3.83 11.52 -5.50
CA THR A 104 3.27 12.51 -4.56
C THR A 104 3.36 13.90 -5.16
#